data_AF-A0A956ZBM5-F1
#
_entry.id   AF-A0A956ZBM5-F1
#
_cell.length_a   1.000
_cell.length_b   1.000
_cell.length_c   1.000
_cell.angle_alpha   90.00
_cell.angle_beta   90.00
_cell.angle_gamma   90.00
#
_symmetry.space_group_name_H-M   'P 1'
#
loop_
_entity.id
_entity.type
_entity.pdbx_description
1 polymer ?
#
loop_
_entity_poly.entity_id
_entity_poly.type
_entity_poly.pdbx_seq_one_letter_code
_entity_poly.pdbx_strand_id
1 'polypeptide(L)' 'STLGQEPDYILFLPTGYVEPAAIHLQSDNGDNFTIQTKPYTGGTRVYNEYVNVLDGGQYVPAYR' A
#
# COMPACT_ATOMS: atom_id res chain seq x y z
N SER A 1 26.25 -6.58 7.38
CA SER A 1 26.23 -6.00 8.74
C SER A 1 24.92 -5.23 8.89
N THR A 2 23.99 -5.76 9.66
CA THR A 2 22.66 -5.17 9.91
C THR A 2 22.75 -4.19 11.08
N LEU A 3 23.25 -2.98 10.80
CA LEU A 3 23.19 -1.84 11.71
C LEU A 3 22.38 -0.76 11.01
N GLY A 4 21.13 -0.54 11.45
CA GLY A 4 20.40 0.70 11.15
C GLY A 4 19.28 0.66 10.11
N GLN A 5 18.73 -0.50 9.72
CA GLN A 5 17.40 -0.49 9.08
C GLN A 5 16.36 -0.23 10.17
N GLU A 6 15.83 0.99 10.20
CA GLU A 6 14.59 1.24 10.93
C GLU A 6 13.51 0.29 10.38
N PRO A 7 12.65 -0.28 11.25
CA PRO A 7 11.57 -1.13 10.78
C PRO A 7 10.69 -0.32 9.81
N ASP A 8 10.36 -0.89 8.65
CA ASP A 8 9.33 -0.34 7.79
C ASP A 8 7.97 -0.56 8.48
N TYR A 9 7.30 0.53 8.88
CA TYR A 9 5.98 0.48 9.49
C TYR A 9 5.02 1.46 8.83
N ILE A 10 3.73 1.13 8.88
CA ILE A 10 2.65 2.04 8.53
C ILE A 10 2.04 2.57 9.83
N LEU A 11 2.15 3.88 10.06
CA LEU A 11 1.65 4.51 11.28
C LEU A 11 0.18 4.90 11.14
N PHE A 12 -0.65 4.41 12.06
CA PHE A 12 -2.05 4.79 12.20
C PHE A 12 -2.21 5.69 13.43
N LEU A 13 -2.73 6.90 13.24
CA LEU A 13 -2.99 7.83 14.33
C LEU A 13 -4.47 7.77 14.77
N PRO A 14 -4.78 8.02 16.06
CA PRO A 14 -6.16 8.07 16.55
C PRO A 14 -7.07 9.08 15.84
N THR A 15 -6.49 10.05 15.13
CA THR A 15 -7.21 11.02 14.28
C THR A 15 -7.77 10.40 12.99
N GLY A 16 -7.45 9.14 12.70
CA GLY A 16 -7.73 8.48 11.42
C GLY A 16 -6.67 8.78 10.36
N TYR A 17 -5.67 9.61 10.67
CA TYR A 17 -4.55 9.86 9.77
C TYR A 17 -3.67 8.61 9.63
N VAL A 18 -3.35 8.32 8.38
CA VAL A 18 -2.37 7.33 7.94
C VAL A 18 -1.76 7.91 6.67
N GLU A 19 -0.45 7.77 6.49
CA GLU A 19 0.20 8.17 5.23
C GLU A 19 -0.33 7.30 4.08
N PRO A 20 -0.43 7.85 2.85
CA PRO A 20 -0.73 7.03 1.68
C PRO A 20 0.31 5.92 1.55
N ALA A 21 -0.14 4.66 1.67
CA ALA A 21 0.73 3.50 1.53
C ALA A 21 0.04 2.43 0.68
N ALA A 22 0.85 1.73 -0.12
CA ALA A 22 0.44 0.57 -0.89
C ALA A 22 1.40 -0.59 -0.61
N ILE A 23 0.85 -1.76 -0.33
CA ILE A 23 1.60 -3.01 -0.22
C ILE A 23 1.28 -3.83 -1.47
N HIS A 24 2.31 -4.15 -2.25
CA HIS A 24 2.19 -5.02 -3.40
C HIS A 24 2.64 -6.43 -3.02
N LEU A 25 1.77 -7.40 -3.27
CA LEU A 25 2.02 -8.81 -3.02
C LEU A 25 1.97 -9.56 -4.34
N GLN A 26 2.88 -10.50 -4.52
CA GLN A 26 2.83 -11.47 -5.60
C GLN A 26 2.81 -12.86 -4.97
N SER A 27 1.87 -13.70 -5.38
CA SER A 27 1.82 -15.10 -4.96
C SER A 27 2.75 -15.96 -5.82
N ASP A 28 3.05 -17.17 -5.34
CA ASP A 28 3.95 -18.11 -6.02
C ASP A 28 3.47 -18.51 -7.43
N ASN A 29 2.15 -18.45 -7.68
CA ASN A 29 1.54 -18.70 -8.98
C ASN A 29 1.50 -17.46 -9.90
N GLY A 30 2.03 -16.31 -9.46
CA GLY A 30 2.15 -15.10 -10.24
C GLY A 30 0.97 -14.13 -10.16
N ASP A 31 -0.06 -14.42 -9.38
CA ASP A 31 -1.16 -13.47 -9.14
C ASP A 31 -0.65 -12.25 -8.35
N ASN A 32 -1.14 -11.07 -8.71
CA ASN A 32 -0.76 -9.82 -8.04
C ASN A 32 -1.91 -9.31 -7.19
N PHE A 33 -1.59 -8.80 -6.01
CA PHE A 33 -2.53 -8.16 -5.12
C PHE A 33 -1.96 -6.84 -4.63
N THR A 34 -2.85 -5.87 -4.39
CA THR A 34 -2.48 -4.58 -3.81
C THR A 34 -3.35 -4.28 -2.60
N ILE A 35 -2.74 -3.94 -1.47
CA ILE A 35 -3.42 -3.43 -0.27
C ILE A 35 -3.12 -1.95 -0.17
N GLN A 36 -4.16 -1.11 -0.17
CA GLN A 36 -4.02 0.35 -0.11
C GLN A 36 -4.66 0.88 1.17
N THR A 37 -3.92 1.74 1.91
CA THR A 37 -4.50 2.53 2.99
C THR A 37 -5.08 3.83 2.44
N LYS A 38 -6.29 4.18 2.87
CA LYS A 38 -6.94 5.46 2.54
C LYS A 38 -6.55 6.50 3.59
N PRO A 39 -5.86 7.59 3.19
CA PRO A 39 -5.50 8.68 4.09
C PRO A 39 -6.72 9.23 4.85
N TYR A 40 -6.50 9.73 6.06
CA TYR A 40 -7.50 10.37 6.95
C TYR A 40 -8.65 9.50 7.44
N THR A 41 -8.78 8.26 6.94
CA THR A 41 -9.81 7.32 7.39
C THR A 41 -9.25 6.03 7.96
N GLY A 42 -7.98 5.72 7.68
CA GLY A 42 -7.38 4.42 8.00
C GLY A 42 -8.02 3.24 7.24
N GLY A 43 -9.03 3.49 6.40
CA GLY A 43 -9.74 2.44 5.69
C GLY A 43 -8.84 1.74 4.68
N THR A 44 -8.93 0.42 4.62
CA THR A 44 -8.10 -0.39 3.73
C THR A 44 -8.92 -0.91 2.55
N ARG A 45 -8.34 -0.86 1.34
CA ARG A 45 -8.88 -1.51 0.15
C ARG A 45 -7.94 -2.59 -0.34
N VAL A 46 -8.51 -3.67 -0.86
CA VAL A 46 -7.77 -4.79 -1.44
C VAL A 46 -8.14 -4.90 -2.91
N TYR A 47 -7.13 -4.97 -3.76
CA TYR A 47 -7.26 -5.17 -5.21
C TYR A 47 -6.67 -6.53 -5.55
N ASN A 48 -7.35 -7.28 -6.44
CA ASN A 48 -6.89 -8.55 -7.01
C ASN A 48 -6.00 -8.36 -8.24
N GLU A 49 -5.30 -7.24 -8.29
CA GLU A 49 -4.35 -6.88 -9.33
C GLU A 49 -3.26 -5.95 -8.78
N TYR A 50 -2.21 -5.75 -9.57
CA TYR A 50 -1.23 -4.71 -9.30
C TYR A 50 -1.84 -3.34 -9.65
N VAL A 51 -1.88 -2.44 -8.67
CA VAL A 51 -2.37 -1.06 -8.86
C VAL A 51 -1.24 -0.11 -8.50
N ASN A 52 -0.83 0.74 -9.44
CA ASN A 52 0.08 1.82 -9.11
C ASN A 52 -0.72 2.95 -8.42
N VAL A 53 -0.42 3.18 -7.15
CA VAL A 53 -1.05 4.25 -6.37
C VAL A 53 -0.14 5.47 -6.49
N LEU A 54 -0.47 6.38 -7.41
CA LEU A 54 0.21 7.66 -7.47
C LEU A 54 -0.18 8.54 -6.27
N ASP A 55 0.72 9.44 -5.92
CA ASP A 55 0.53 10.45 -4.89
C ASP A 55 -0.79 11.22 -5.16
N GLY A 56 -1.71 11.21 -4.18
CA GLY A 56 -3.07 11.74 -4.34
C GLY A 56 -4.19 10.69 -4.49
N GLY A 57 -3.87 9.39 -4.45
CA GLY A 57 -4.87 8.31 -4.37
C GLY A 57 -5.61 8.02 -5.69
N GLN A 58 -5.07 8.48 -6.82
CA GLN A 58 -5.62 8.19 -8.14
C GLN A 58 -5.15 6.82 -8.62
N TYR A 59 -6.13 5.98 -8.99
CA TYR A 59 -5.92 4.70 -9.63
C TYR A 59 -5.35 4.90 -11.02
N VAL A 60 -4.20 4.28 -11.30
CA VAL A 60 -3.70 4.09 -12.66
C VAL A 60 -3.61 2.59 -12.91
N PRO A 61 -4.40 2.02 -13.85
CA PRO A 61 -4.20 0.64 -14.25
C PRO A 61 -2.79 0.53 -14.81
N ALA A 62 -2.02 -0.45 -14.32
CA ALA A 62 -0.76 -0.80 -14.96
C ALA A 62 -1.09 -1.42 -16.32
N TYR A 63 -1.01 -0.62 -17.38
CA TYR A 63 -1.10 -1.15 -18.74
C TYR A 63 0.07 -2.11 -18.97
N ARG A 64 -0.24 -3.31 -19.47
CA ARG A 64 0.74 -4.31 -19.91
C ARG A 64 1.58 -3.79 -21.06
#